data_AF-A0A7I8XLK7-F1
#
_entry.id   AF-A0A7I8XLK7-F1
#
_cell.length_a   1.000
_cell.length_b   1.000
_cell.length_c   1.000
_cell.angle_alpha   90.00
_cell.angle_beta   90.00
_cell.angle_gamma   90.00
#
_symmetry.space_group_name_H-M   'P 1'
#
loop_
_entity.id
_entity.type
_entity.pdbx_description
1 polymer ?
#
loop_
_entity_poly.entity_id
_entity_poly.type
_entity_poly.pdbx_seq_one_letter_code
_entity_poly.pdbx_strand_id
1 'polypeptide(L)'
;MFLRTVASTSRVVIRVLSTDPKALVITDRAVERLRKIAGEDEHLRISVEGGGCAGFEYKLSLDNATHEDDVIVEKHGARVVVDGMSLEFVKGSTIDFTEDLMRASFRITDNPLATQGCSCGSGSNKDGGRKSQSGSKYTATYTKPLLALSVVGAIKEVLFHDTVKLDDDPIKDKIKQSWLQRKYKNFDEAIRILEEVLEEVKAKGDNSIEVTRVLDELANTYYFKGDWDQALGHFKLVVQRLIQLHQKNESSPEFIGISLKMAEILANQGDLENAEIGYRHCITKQMAAMDNHLNKYFISKGALIESPYKIEDFGQEYSDPIILFAMCLQQFAHFIIDYRDDSRESEACESMDEVLKLTYHIYGPNHPQFFHILNNFGAACILRNRFETAKKYLKVGAEKILYAPDCSDILVGYYCNYAEALFHTGSFDEAVQYAEAAVRMSNSAPSEIQTYAQNFLKQMKADLRRARKEAGRRSGQPDPPGWFSWFWGSSSSASSPTKTQGTAAADVRT
;
A
#
# COMPACT_ATOMS: atom_id res chain seq x y z
N MET A 1 23.82 -2.72 66.45
CA MET A 1 24.74 -2.72 65.30
C MET A 1 24.18 -3.74 64.30
N PHE A 2 23.74 -3.20 63.14
CA PHE A 2 22.97 -3.79 62.03
C PHE A 2 22.86 -5.32 61.85
N LEU A 3 21.61 -5.80 61.85
CA LEU A 3 21.15 -6.92 61.03
C LEU A 3 21.08 -6.45 59.56
N ARG A 4 21.80 -7.12 58.65
CA ARG A 4 21.59 -7.00 57.20
C ARG A 4 20.85 -8.25 56.72
N THR A 5 19.55 -8.11 56.51
CA THR A 5 18.74 -9.05 55.73
C THR A 5 18.97 -8.72 54.26
N VAL A 6 19.64 -9.60 53.52
CA VAL A 6 19.64 -9.55 52.05
C VAL A 6 18.34 -10.19 51.59
N ALA A 7 17.34 -9.37 51.29
CA ALA A 7 16.14 -9.81 50.60
C ALA A 7 16.48 -10.03 49.13
N SER A 8 16.73 -11.28 48.74
CA SER A 8 16.69 -11.68 47.34
C SER A 8 15.22 -11.77 46.93
N THR A 9 14.71 -10.72 46.29
CA THR A 9 13.41 -10.76 45.62
C THR A 9 13.55 -11.57 44.35
N SER A 10 13.28 -12.86 44.42
CA SER A 10 13.02 -13.68 43.23
C SER A 10 11.79 -13.13 42.53
N ARG A 11 11.99 -12.39 41.43
CA ARG A 11 10.92 -11.98 40.52
C ARG A 11 10.30 -13.24 39.90
N VAL A 12 8.99 -13.37 40.03
CA VAL A 12 8.22 -14.41 39.35
C VAL A 12 8.19 -14.06 37.87
N VAL A 13 9.13 -14.63 37.10
CA VAL A 13 9.01 -14.70 35.64
C VAL A 13 7.99 -15.80 35.37
N ILE A 14 6.78 -15.42 34.95
CA ILE A 14 5.80 -16.39 34.47
C ILE A 14 6.35 -16.97 33.16
N ARG A 15 7.08 -18.09 33.24
CA ARG A 15 7.44 -18.91 32.09
C ARG A 15 6.18 -19.60 31.59
N VAL A 16 5.48 -18.97 30.66
CA VAL A 16 4.43 -19.63 29.88
C VAL A 16 5.10 -20.52 28.83
N LEU A 17 5.50 -21.73 29.23
CA LEU A 17 5.77 -22.82 28.29
C LEU A 17 4.42 -23.32 27.79
N SER A 18 3.82 -22.68 26.79
CA SER A 18 2.48 -23.05 26.34
C SER A 18 2.42 -23.38 24.86
N THR A 19 1.80 -24.52 24.57
CA THR A 19 1.18 -24.90 23.29
C THR A 19 -0.13 -24.13 23.04
N ASP A 20 -0.17 -22.85 23.40
CA ASP A 20 -1.36 -22.01 23.26
C ASP A 20 -1.53 -21.59 21.79
N PRO A 21 -2.71 -21.74 21.16
CA PRO A 21 -3.03 -21.09 19.88
C PRO A 21 -2.93 -19.54 19.92
N LYS A 22 -2.69 -18.95 21.10
CA LYS A 22 -2.33 -17.53 21.28
C LYS A 22 -0.83 -17.22 21.13
N ALA A 23 0.05 -18.21 20.97
CA ALA A 23 1.50 -17.99 20.94
C ALA A 23 2.02 -17.63 19.53
N LEU A 24 3.05 -16.78 19.49
CA LEU A 24 3.88 -16.61 18.29
C LEU A 24 4.55 -17.95 17.95
N VAL A 25 4.61 -18.29 16.66
CA VAL A 25 5.27 -19.53 16.21
C VAL A 25 6.68 -19.20 15.78
N ILE A 26 7.71 -19.79 16.39
CA ILE A 26 9.11 -19.56 15.97
C ILE A 26 9.54 -20.70 15.04
N THR A 27 10.02 -20.39 13.83
CA THR A 27 10.55 -21.42 12.91
C THR A 27 11.90 -21.95 13.37
N ASP A 28 12.29 -23.14 12.91
CA ASP A 28 13.60 -23.71 13.25
C ASP A 28 14.76 -22.88 12.70
N ARG A 29 14.56 -22.23 11.55
CA ARG A 29 15.54 -21.29 10.97
C ARG A 29 15.73 -20.06 11.86
N ALA A 30 14.63 -19.47 12.34
CA ALA A 30 14.69 -18.35 13.27
C ALA A 30 15.38 -18.74 14.58
N VAL A 31 15.07 -19.92 15.13
CA VAL A 31 15.76 -20.46 16.31
C VAL A 31 17.26 -20.57 16.06
N GLU A 32 17.67 -21.23 14.98
CA GLU A 32 19.08 -21.45 14.67
C GLU A 32 19.83 -20.12 14.53
N ARG A 33 19.22 -19.13 13.85
CA ARG A 33 19.84 -17.83 13.71
C ARG A 33 19.91 -17.08 15.04
N LEU A 34 18.83 -17.03 15.81
CA LEU A 34 18.82 -16.32 17.10
C LEU A 34 19.87 -16.85 18.05
N ARG A 35 20.04 -18.17 18.12
CA ARG A 35 21.08 -18.79 18.93
C ARG A 35 22.51 -18.43 18.51
N LYS A 36 22.71 -18.02 17.25
CA LYS A 36 24.03 -17.59 16.75
C LYS A 36 24.31 -16.12 17.02
N ILE A 37 23.29 -15.26 17.09
CA ILE A 37 23.46 -13.81 17.14
C ILE A 37 23.10 -13.16 18.47
N ALA A 38 22.25 -13.79 19.28
CA ALA A 38 21.84 -13.25 20.57
C ALA A 38 22.81 -13.71 21.66
N GLY A 39 23.24 -12.77 22.52
CA GLY A 39 23.98 -13.06 23.76
C GLY A 39 23.14 -13.83 24.79
N GLU A 40 23.76 -14.27 25.88
CA GLU A 40 23.12 -15.10 26.92
C GLU A 40 21.86 -14.46 27.53
N ASP A 41 21.83 -13.13 27.64
CA ASP A 41 20.72 -12.35 28.18
C ASP A 41 19.90 -11.61 27.11
N GLU A 42 20.23 -11.80 25.83
CA GLU A 42 19.51 -11.14 24.74
C GLU A 42 18.35 -12.00 24.22
N HIS A 43 17.35 -11.31 23.67
CA HIS A 43 16.18 -11.87 23.03
C HIS A 43 15.77 -11.02 21.83
N LEU A 44 15.02 -11.62 20.90
CA LEU A 44 14.41 -10.89 19.81
C LEU A 44 13.15 -10.19 20.32
N ARG A 45 13.18 -8.87 20.43
CA ARG A 45 12.01 -8.05 20.72
C ARG A 45 11.22 -7.78 19.46
N ILE A 46 9.91 -7.97 19.54
CA ILE A 46 8.92 -7.57 18.54
C ILE A 46 8.09 -6.45 19.13
N SER A 47 8.04 -5.34 18.42
CA SER A 47 7.16 -4.22 18.73
C SER A 47 6.30 -3.90 17.52
N VAL A 48 5.04 -3.59 17.75
CA VAL A 48 4.15 -3.04 16.72
C VAL A 48 4.08 -1.54 16.87
N GLU A 49 4.39 -0.86 15.78
CA GLU A 49 4.41 0.59 15.67
C GLU A 49 3.34 1.04 14.67
N GLY A 50 2.95 2.30 14.75
CA GLY A 50 2.04 2.90 13.79
C GLY A 50 2.76 3.02 12.46
N GLY A 51 2.23 2.37 11.43
CA GLY A 51 2.64 2.59 10.04
C GLY A 51 1.85 3.77 9.45
N GLY A 52 2.18 4.15 8.22
CA GLY A 52 1.46 5.20 7.48
C GLY A 52 -0.01 4.87 7.18
N CYS A 53 -0.55 5.32 6.03
CA CYS A 53 -1.94 5.01 5.61
C CYS A 53 -2.27 3.49 5.53
N ALA A 54 -1.25 2.65 5.64
CA ALA A 54 -1.25 1.19 5.58
C ALA A 54 -1.55 0.47 6.91
N GLY A 55 -1.52 1.15 8.05
CA GLY A 55 -1.85 0.54 9.35
C GLY A 55 -0.66 0.43 10.31
N PHE A 56 -0.13 -0.77 10.53
CA PHE A 56 0.89 -1.07 11.55
C PHE A 56 2.15 -1.68 10.96
N GLU A 57 3.32 -1.37 11.54
CA GLU A 57 4.61 -1.96 11.16
C GLU A 57 5.18 -2.80 12.32
N TYR A 58 5.91 -3.86 11.98
CA TYR A 58 6.65 -4.66 12.97
C TYR A 58 8.11 -4.22 13.03
N LYS A 59 8.55 -3.85 14.23
CA LYS A 59 9.95 -3.63 14.52
C LYS A 59 10.52 -4.84 15.23
N LEU A 60 11.63 -5.34 14.71
CA LEU A 60 12.37 -6.47 15.27
C LEU A 60 13.76 -5.97 15.67
N SER A 61 14.13 -6.18 16.93
CA SER A 61 15.45 -5.78 17.46
C SER A 61 15.94 -6.78 18.49
N LEU A 62 17.26 -6.91 18.64
CA LEU A 62 17.81 -7.60 19.81
C LEU A 62 17.78 -6.65 20.99
N ASP A 63 17.32 -7.16 22.13
CA ASP A 63 17.19 -6.44 23.37
C ASP A 63 17.53 -7.36 24.55
N ASN A 64 17.91 -6.79 25.68
CA ASN A 64 18.23 -7.49 26.92
C ASN A 64 17.30 -7.12 28.08
N ALA A 65 16.39 -6.16 27.88
CA ALA A 65 15.40 -5.77 28.88
C ALA A 65 14.09 -6.53 28.71
N THR A 66 13.45 -6.90 29.84
CA THR A 66 12.08 -7.43 29.89
C THR A 66 11.24 -6.60 30.86
N HIS A 67 10.01 -6.30 30.47
CA HIS A 67 9.02 -5.52 31.22
C HIS A 67 7.93 -6.43 31.83
N GLU A 68 7.07 -5.89 32.69
CA GLU A 68 6.06 -6.69 33.41
C GLU A 68 4.91 -7.18 32.52
N ASP A 69 4.61 -6.45 31.45
CA ASP A 69 3.58 -6.72 30.46
C ASP A 69 4.09 -7.49 29.23
N ASP A 70 5.39 -7.82 29.22
CA ASP A 70 6.00 -8.58 28.13
C ASP A 70 5.54 -10.04 28.15
N VAL A 71 5.23 -10.55 26.96
CA VAL A 71 5.02 -11.98 26.71
C VAL A 71 6.27 -12.56 26.08
N ILE A 72 6.84 -13.57 26.75
CA ILE A 72 8.06 -14.27 26.32
C ILE A 72 7.68 -15.62 25.70
N VAL A 73 8.07 -15.83 24.45
CA VAL A 73 7.95 -17.10 23.73
C VAL A 73 9.35 -17.69 23.57
N GLU A 74 9.55 -18.93 24.02
CA GLU A 74 10.84 -19.62 23.94
C GLU A 74 10.72 -20.90 23.11
N LYS A 75 11.63 -21.09 22.16
CA LYS A 75 11.77 -22.35 21.39
C LYS A 75 13.24 -22.75 21.31
N HIS A 76 13.57 -23.93 21.82
CA HIS A 76 14.94 -24.48 21.85
C HIS A 76 16.00 -23.49 22.36
N GLY A 77 15.69 -22.70 23.39
CA GLY A 77 16.59 -21.70 23.98
C GLY A 77 16.68 -20.37 23.23
N ALA A 78 16.02 -20.22 22.07
CA ALA A 78 15.82 -18.91 21.44
C ALA A 78 14.61 -18.23 22.08
N ARG A 79 14.78 -17.01 22.56
CA ARG A 79 13.74 -16.21 23.21
C ARG A 79 13.27 -15.08 22.29
N VAL A 80 11.96 -14.94 22.17
CA VAL A 80 11.28 -13.84 21.51
C VAL A 80 10.39 -13.15 22.55
N VAL A 81 10.42 -11.82 22.59
CA VAL A 81 9.68 -11.01 23.56
C VAL A 81 8.79 -10.03 22.80
N VAL A 82 7.56 -9.86 23.25
CA VAL A 82 6.59 -8.93 22.66
C VAL A 82 5.80 -8.24 23.76
N ASP A 83 5.64 -6.91 23.69
CA ASP A 83 4.81 -6.20 24.66
C ASP A 83 3.33 -6.57 24.49
N GLY A 84 2.56 -6.55 25.59
CA GLY A 84 1.18 -7.05 25.60
C GLY A 84 0.26 -6.39 24.58
N MET A 85 0.42 -5.09 24.31
CA MET A 85 -0.35 -4.40 23.26
C MET A 85 0.09 -4.83 21.86
N SER A 86 1.40 -4.92 21.60
CA SER A 86 1.93 -5.42 20.33
C SER A 86 1.48 -6.86 20.05
N LEU A 87 1.35 -7.70 21.07
CA LEU A 87 0.87 -9.07 20.92
C LEU A 87 -0.52 -9.12 20.27
N GLU A 88 -1.43 -8.20 20.60
CA GLU A 88 -2.77 -8.13 19.98
C GLU A 88 -2.75 -7.80 18.47
N PHE A 89 -1.58 -7.45 17.92
CA PHE A 89 -1.36 -7.29 16.48
C PHE A 89 -0.66 -8.47 15.82
N VAL A 90 0.18 -9.21 16.54
CA VAL A 90 1.01 -10.31 15.98
C VAL A 90 0.64 -11.70 16.49
N LYS A 91 -0.39 -11.83 17.31
CA LYS A 91 -0.83 -13.11 17.86
C LYS A 91 -1.10 -14.16 16.79
N GLY A 92 -0.52 -15.34 16.97
CA GLY A 92 -0.62 -16.45 16.02
C GLY A 92 0.25 -16.31 14.77
N SER A 93 1.07 -15.25 14.67
CA SER A 93 2.01 -15.08 13.55
C SER A 93 3.23 -15.99 13.70
N THR A 94 3.88 -16.24 12.57
CA THR A 94 5.14 -16.98 12.50
C THR A 94 6.33 -16.03 12.45
N ILE A 95 7.34 -16.28 13.27
CA ILE A 95 8.63 -15.59 13.28
C ILE A 95 9.63 -16.47 12.56
N ASP A 96 10.06 -16.02 11.40
CA ASP A 96 11.00 -16.73 10.54
C ASP A 96 12.29 -15.93 10.32
N PHE A 97 13.32 -16.63 9.86
CA PHE A 97 14.56 -16.03 9.38
C PHE A 97 14.77 -16.43 7.93
N THR A 98 14.74 -15.44 7.05
CA THR A 98 14.99 -15.62 5.63
C THR A 98 16.39 -15.16 5.32
N GLU A 99 17.17 -16.05 4.71
CA GLU A 99 18.49 -15.79 4.16
C GLU A 99 18.47 -16.20 2.69
N ASP A 100 18.58 -15.22 1.81
CA ASP A 100 18.79 -15.42 0.37
C ASP A 100 20.14 -14.80 -0.04
N LEU A 101 20.45 -14.84 -1.34
CA LEU A 101 21.72 -14.30 -1.86
C LEU A 101 21.91 -12.79 -1.57
N MET A 102 20.84 -12.07 -1.22
CA MET A 102 20.82 -10.61 -1.15
C MET A 102 20.43 -10.09 0.25
N ARG A 103 19.68 -10.86 1.05
CA ARG A 103 19.17 -10.42 2.36
C ARG A 103 19.12 -11.54 3.39
N ALA A 104 19.53 -11.20 4.62
CA ALA A 104 19.41 -12.05 5.79
C ALA A 104 18.66 -11.29 6.90
N SER A 105 17.40 -11.62 7.18
CA SER A 105 16.58 -10.87 8.15
C SER A 105 15.50 -11.71 8.82
N PHE A 106 15.18 -11.38 10.08
CA PHE A 106 13.98 -11.88 10.74
C PHE A 106 12.74 -11.22 10.16
N ARG A 107 11.67 -12.01 10.03
CA ARG A 107 10.39 -11.55 9.50
C ARG A 107 9.23 -12.16 10.27
N ILE A 108 8.15 -11.41 10.34
CA ILE A 108 6.86 -11.90 10.78
C ILE A 108 6.08 -12.31 9.53
N THR A 109 5.76 -13.60 9.43
CA THR A 109 4.97 -14.20 8.36
C THR A 109 3.66 -14.76 8.89
N ASP A 110 2.73 -15.07 7.99
CA ASP A 110 1.49 -15.79 8.30
C ASP A 110 0.67 -15.16 9.43
N ASN A 111 0.70 -13.83 9.59
CA ASN A 111 -0.06 -13.18 10.64
C ASN A 111 -1.57 -13.30 10.36
N PRO A 112 -2.33 -14.08 11.13
CA PRO A 112 -3.77 -14.24 10.90
C PRO A 112 -4.56 -12.98 11.25
N LEU A 113 -3.96 -12.07 12.03
CA LEU A 113 -4.51 -10.77 12.42
C LEU A 113 -4.11 -9.65 11.47
N ALA A 114 -3.20 -9.90 10.53
CA ALA A 114 -3.00 -9.01 9.39
C ALA A 114 -4.25 -9.12 8.52
N THR A 115 -5.31 -8.41 8.92
CA THR A 115 -6.37 -8.08 7.99
C THR A 115 -5.71 -7.41 6.80
N GLN A 116 -5.90 -7.95 5.59
CA GLN A 116 -5.83 -7.15 4.37
C GLN A 116 -6.62 -5.89 4.67
N GLY A 117 -5.92 -4.77 4.85
CA GLY A 117 -6.40 -3.53 5.45
C GLY A 117 -7.89 -3.30 5.16
N CYS A 118 -8.72 -3.54 6.16
CA CYS A 118 -10.14 -3.36 6.00
C CYS A 118 -10.43 -1.86 6.04
N SER A 119 -11.04 -1.37 4.95
CA SER A 119 -12.14 -0.40 4.99
C SER A 119 -11.81 1.09 5.13
N CYS A 120 -11.45 1.73 4.02
CA CYS A 120 -12.19 2.91 3.58
C CYS A 120 -13.07 2.48 2.39
N GLY A 121 -14.39 2.46 2.63
CA GLY A 121 -15.34 2.36 1.52
C GLY A 121 -15.41 3.74 0.88
N SER A 122 -15.15 3.83 -0.43
CA SER A 122 -15.67 4.96 -1.21
C SER A 122 -17.18 4.97 -1.03
N GLY A 123 -17.65 5.90 -0.20
CA GLY A 123 -19.06 6.19 -0.04
C GLY A 123 -19.59 6.62 -1.40
N SER A 124 -20.23 5.70 -2.12
CA SER A 124 -21.13 6.09 -3.20
C SER A 124 -22.33 6.73 -2.54
N ASN A 125 -22.28 8.04 -2.33
CA ASN A 125 -23.47 8.83 -2.10
C ASN A 125 -24.28 8.76 -3.41
N LYS A 126 -25.21 7.81 -3.46
CA LYS A 126 -26.18 7.70 -4.54
C LYS A 126 -27.22 8.77 -4.29
N ASP A 127 -27.01 9.96 -4.84
CA ASP A 127 -28.06 10.87 -5.26
C ASP A 127 -27.48 11.89 -6.25
N GLY A 128 -27.49 11.50 -7.53
CA GLY A 128 -27.02 12.31 -8.65
C GLY A 128 -27.22 11.54 -9.94
N GLY A 129 -28.33 11.79 -10.63
CA GLY A 129 -28.80 10.99 -11.76
C GLY A 129 -27.83 10.86 -12.93
N ARG A 130 -27.24 9.67 -13.09
CA ARG A 130 -26.83 9.12 -14.38
C ARG A 130 -27.08 7.62 -14.39
N LYS A 131 -28.00 7.17 -15.25
CA LYS A 131 -28.25 5.74 -15.49
C LYS A 131 -27.02 5.13 -16.15
N SER A 132 -26.15 4.48 -15.38
CA SER A 132 -25.08 3.64 -15.91
C SER A 132 -25.67 2.30 -16.36
N GLN A 133 -25.47 1.96 -17.63
CA GLN A 133 -25.80 0.66 -18.20
C GLN A 133 -24.81 -0.39 -17.69
N SER A 134 -25.33 -1.50 -17.14
CA SER A 134 -24.71 -2.83 -17.09
C SER A 134 -23.20 -2.90 -16.78
N GLY A 135 -22.73 -2.30 -15.68
CA GLY A 135 -21.36 -2.49 -15.15
C GLY A 135 -21.22 -3.79 -14.32
N SER A 136 -20.04 -4.41 -14.40
CA SER A 136 -19.67 -5.72 -13.81
C SER A 136 -20.09 -5.87 -12.33
N LYS A 137 -20.76 -6.99 -12.02
CA LYS A 137 -21.23 -7.34 -10.66
C LYS A 137 -20.11 -7.86 -9.72
N TYR A 138 -18.87 -7.98 -10.21
CA TYR A 138 -17.82 -8.77 -9.55
C TYR A 138 -16.77 -7.96 -8.81
N THR A 139 -16.84 -6.64 -8.85
CA THR A 139 -15.93 -5.76 -8.12
C THR A 139 -16.26 -5.61 -6.63
N ALA A 140 -17.44 -6.08 -6.18
CA ALA A 140 -18.03 -5.57 -4.94
C ALA A 140 -17.80 -6.40 -3.65
N THR A 141 -17.24 -7.62 -3.69
CA THR A 141 -17.26 -8.47 -2.46
C THR A 141 -15.88 -8.90 -1.93
N TYR A 142 -14.83 -8.94 -2.75
CA TYR A 142 -13.47 -9.31 -2.30
C TYR A 142 -12.35 -8.46 -2.92
N THR A 143 -12.71 -7.48 -3.75
CA THR A 143 -11.79 -6.55 -4.42
C THR A 143 -12.20 -5.11 -4.09
N LYS A 144 -12.29 -4.76 -2.80
CA LYS A 144 -12.04 -3.35 -2.46
C LYS A 144 -10.55 -3.17 -2.76
N PRO A 145 -10.15 -2.37 -3.77
CA PRO A 145 -8.75 -2.17 -4.06
C PRO A 145 -8.15 -1.55 -2.81
N LEU A 146 -7.14 -2.22 -2.25
CA LEU A 146 -6.33 -1.70 -1.16
C LEU A 146 -5.46 -0.56 -1.71
N LEU A 147 -6.10 0.57 -1.99
CA LEU A 147 -5.53 1.72 -2.72
C LEU A 147 -4.45 2.51 -1.96
N ALA A 148 -3.96 2.00 -0.82
CA ALA A 148 -2.98 2.71 0.00
C ALA A 148 -1.65 1.97 0.23
N LEU A 149 -1.47 0.75 -0.30
CA LEU A 149 -0.56 -0.21 0.35
C LEU A 149 0.70 -0.62 -0.42
N SER A 150 0.97 -0.06 -1.58
CA SER A 150 2.12 -0.48 -2.38
C SER A 150 3.24 0.54 -2.39
N VAL A 151 3.62 1.20 -1.28
CA VAL A 151 4.92 1.90 -1.15
C VAL A 151 5.48 1.88 0.28
N VAL A 152 4.69 1.42 1.24
CA VAL A 152 4.89 1.76 2.67
C VAL A 152 5.94 0.87 3.36
N GLY A 153 6.55 -0.09 2.66
CA GLY A 153 7.57 -0.98 3.25
C GLY A 153 8.97 -0.39 3.40
N ALA A 154 9.22 0.85 2.96
CA ALA A 154 10.57 1.41 2.95
C ALA A 154 10.67 2.85 3.48
N ILE A 155 9.61 3.67 3.40
CA ILE A 155 9.57 4.91 4.16
C ILE A 155 9.12 4.57 5.56
N LYS A 156 10.12 4.43 6.43
CA LYS A 156 9.97 4.24 7.87
C LYS A 156 9.21 5.39 8.56
N GLU A 157 8.94 6.50 7.87
CA GLU A 157 8.85 7.82 8.51
C GLU A 157 7.98 8.81 7.72
N VAL A 158 6.65 8.63 7.73
CA VAL A 158 5.73 9.75 7.43
C VAL A 158 5.23 10.44 8.70
N LEU A 159 5.49 9.86 9.89
CA LEU A 159 5.32 10.51 11.19
C LEU A 159 6.33 9.97 12.22
N PHE A 160 7.08 10.89 12.84
CA PHE A 160 7.73 10.82 14.15
C PHE A 160 8.54 9.56 14.53
N HIS A 161 9.65 9.28 13.85
CA HIS A 161 10.65 8.31 14.33
C HIS A 161 12.08 8.81 14.46
N ASP A 162 12.29 10.13 14.42
CA ASP A 162 13.54 10.68 14.94
C ASP A 162 13.64 10.44 16.45
N THR A 163 14.31 9.34 16.82
CA THR A 163 15.07 9.14 18.06
C THR A 163 14.32 9.08 19.40
N VAL A 164 13.00 8.95 19.45
CA VAL A 164 12.36 8.51 20.71
C VAL A 164 12.46 6.98 20.76
N LYS A 165 13.32 6.46 21.62
CA LYS A 165 13.16 5.07 22.07
C LYS A 165 11.77 4.99 22.65
N LEU A 166 10.88 4.24 21.99
CA LEU A 166 9.47 4.14 22.36
C LEU A 166 9.27 3.76 23.82
N ASP A 167 10.24 3.12 24.47
CA ASP A 167 10.16 2.79 25.89
C ASP A 167 10.29 4.02 26.82
N ASP A 168 10.69 5.18 26.28
CA ASP A 168 10.77 6.48 26.95
C ASP A 168 9.63 7.45 26.55
N ASP A 169 8.69 7.04 25.69
CA ASP A 169 7.58 7.88 25.21
C ASP A 169 6.41 7.89 26.21
N PRO A 170 6.11 9.03 26.87
CA PRO A 170 5.13 9.10 27.94
C PRO A 170 3.67 8.91 27.47
N ILE A 171 3.40 9.00 26.15
CA ILE A 171 2.04 8.86 25.60
C ILE A 171 1.85 7.60 24.75
N LYS A 172 2.91 6.82 24.50
CA LYS A 172 2.90 5.64 23.61
C LYS A 172 1.75 4.70 23.89
N ASP A 173 1.52 4.37 25.16
CA ASP A 173 0.54 3.34 25.52
C ASP A 173 -0.89 3.77 25.21
N LYS A 174 -1.23 5.03 25.50
CA LYS A 174 -2.55 5.59 25.16
C LYS A 174 -2.71 5.72 23.63
N ILE A 175 -1.65 6.07 22.90
CA ILE A 175 -1.66 6.08 21.44
C ILE A 175 -1.92 4.66 20.89
N LYS A 176 -1.16 3.65 21.33
CA LYS A 176 -1.37 2.24 20.96
C LYS A 176 -2.77 1.74 21.33
N GLN A 177 -3.32 2.16 22.46
CA GLN A 177 -4.69 1.83 22.85
C GLN A 177 -5.70 2.41 21.86
N SER A 178 -5.54 3.68 21.45
CA SER A 178 -6.42 4.28 20.43
C SER A 178 -6.33 3.53 19.10
N TRP A 179 -5.14 3.08 18.70
CA TRP A 179 -4.93 2.26 17.51
C TRP A 179 -5.64 0.92 17.58
N LEU A 180 -5.62 0.26 18.75
CA LEU A 180 -6.34 -0.97 18.97
C LEU A 180 -7.86 -0.76 18.83
N GLN A 181 -8.38 0.35 19.35
CA GLN A 181 -9.79 0.70 19.17
C GLN A 181 -10.14 0.97 17.70
N ARG A 182 -9.28 1.66 16.95
CA ARG A 182 -9.42 1.82 15.48
C ARG A 182 -9.47 0.48 14.76
N LYS A 183 -8.57 -0.45 15.11
CA LYS A 183 -8.53 -1.81 14.52
C LYS A 183 -9.86 -2.54 14.68
N TYR A 184 -10.51 -2.40 15.83
CA TYR A 184 -11.83 -2.98 16.09
C TYR A 184 -13.00 -2.11 15.64
N LYS A 185 -12.75 -1.01 14.90
CA LYS A 185 -13.75 -0.05 14.40
C LYS A 185 -14.53 0.69 15.51
N ASN A 186 -13.98 0.74 16.71
CA ASN A 186 -14.50 1.51 17.84
C ASN A 186 -13.96 2.95 17.78
N PHE A 187 -14.31 3.68 16.71
CA PHE A 187 -13.71 5.00 16.45
C PHE A 187 -14.01 6.04 17.52
N ASP A 188 -15.22 6.03 18.10
CA ASP A 188 -15.59 7.01 19.14
C ASP A 188 -14.77 6.82 20.42
N GLU A 189 -14.46 5.58 20.78
CA GLU A 189 -13.58 5.28 21.91
C GLU A 189 -12.12 5.67 21.61
N ALA A 190 -11.65 5.43 20.37
CA ALA A 190 -10.33 5.88 19.95
C ALA A 190 -10.19 7.42 20.05
N ILE A 191 -11.22 8.16 19.61
CA ILE A 191 -11.28 9.62 19.70
C ILE A 191 -11.25 10.06 21.16
N ARG A 192 -12.10 9.46 22.02
CA ARG A 192 -12.16 9.78 23.46
C ARG A 192 -10.80 9.63 24.13
N ILE A 193 -10.08 8.53 23.87
CA ILE A 193 -8.73 8.30 24.40
C ILE A 193 -7.79 9.40 23.94
N LEU A 194 -7.81 9.75 22.65
CA LEU A 194 -6.91 10.76 22.09
C LEU A 194 -7.22 12.18 22.57
N GLU A 195 -8.49 12.52 22.79
CA GLU A 195 -8.88 13.81 23.38
C GLU A 195 -8.40 13.93 24.83
N GLU A 196 -8.52 12.87 25.64
CA GLU A 196 -7.97 12.83 27.00
C GLU A 196 -6.44 13.03 26.99
N VAL A 197 -5.73 12.32 26.10
CA VAL A 197 -4.27 12.50 25.94
C VAL A 197 -3.96 13.94 25.53
N LEU A 198 -4.73 14.51 24.60
CA LEU A 198 -4.52 15.87 24.09
C LEU A 198 -4.62 16.89 25.22
N GLU A 199 -5.62 16.77 26.09
CA GLU A 199 -5.77 17.63 27.27
C GLU A 199 -4.57 17.50 28.22
N GLU A 200 -4.12 16.28 28.49
CA GLU A 200 -2.97 16.02 29.37
C GLU A 200 -1.67 16.60 28.83
N VAL A 201 -1.39 16.46 27.52
CA VAL A 201 -0.17 17.02 26.92
C VAL A 201 -0.24 18.54 26.80
N LYS A 202 -1.41 19.09 26.48
CA LYS A 202 -1.60 20.56 26.45
C LYS A 202 -1.43 21.20 27.81
N ALA A 203 -1.86 20.53 28.89
CA ALA A 203 -1.66 21.00 30.26
C ALA A 203 -0.16 21.15 30.64
N LYS A 204 0.72 20.38 29.98
CA LYS A 204 2.19 20.47 30.16
C LYS A 204 2.84 21.49 29.22
N GLY A 205 2.16 21.87 28.14
CA GLY A 205 2.60 22.89 27.19
C GLY A 205 2.04 22.65 25.78
N ASP A 206 1.38 23.67 25.21
CA ASP A 206 0.67 23.54 23.93
C ASP A 206 1.60 23.54 22.70
N ASN A 207 2.82 24.07 22.81
CA ASN A 207 3.76 24.18 21.68
C ASN A 207 4.60 22.90 21.46
N SER A 208 4.31 21.84 22.20
CA SER A 208 5.08 20.61 22.19
C SER A 208 4.83 19.76 20.94
N ILE A 209 5.78 18.87 20.62
CA ILE A 209 5.69 17.95 19.47
C ILE A 209 4.64 16.87 19.73
N GLU A 210 4.46 16.51 21.00
CA GLU A 210 3.48 15.56 21.51
C GLU A 210 2.06 16.02 21.18
N VAL A 211 1.74 17.31 21.37
CA VAL A 211 0.44 17.88 20.96
C VAL A 211 0.23 17.73 19.46
N THR A 212 1.26 17.98 18.63
CA THR A 212 1.16 17.81 17.17
C THR A 212 0.91 16.36 16.80
N ARG A 213 1.57 15.41 17.46
CA ARG A 213 1.39 13.97 17.22
C ARG A 213 -0.02 13.50 17.60
N VAL A 214 -0.54 13.92 18.75
CA VAL A 214 -1.90 13.55 19.17
C VAL A 214 -2.95 14.13 18.20
N LEU A 215 -2.75 15.37 17.73
CA LEU A 215 -3.62 15.97 16.70
C LEU A 215 -3.60 15.21 15.38
N ASP A 216 -2.44 14.71 14.96
CA ASP A 216 -2.34 13.88 13.77
C ASP A 216 -3.04 12.52 13.95
N GLU A 217 -2.90 11.89 15.12
CA GLU A 217 -3.62 10.65 15.43
C GLU A 217 -5.14 10.86 15.48
N LEU A 218 -5.61 11.99 15.99
CA LEU A 218 -7.02 12.38 15.89
C LEU A 218 -7.45 12.55 14.43
N ALA A 219 -6.68 13.26 13.62
CA ALA A 219 -6.95 13.47 12.21
C ALA A 219 -7.07 12.14 11.45
N ASN A 220 -6.12 11.21 11.68
CA ASN A 220 -6.14 9.86 11.11
C ASN A 220 -7.36 9.08 11.59
N THR A 221 -7.73 9.19 12.87
CA THR A 221 -8.90 8.49 13.43
C THR A 221 -10.20 8.98 12.78
N TYR A 222 -10.37 10.29 12.61
CA TYR A 222 -11.50 10.86 11.87
C TYR A 222 -11.48 10.47 10.38
N TYR A 223 -10.30 10.45 9.76
CA TYR A 223 -10.12 10.00 8.38
C TYR A 223 -10.59 8.54 8.20
N PHE A 224 -10.17 7.62 9.08
CA PHE A 224 -10.62 6.22 9.03
C PHE A 224 -12.10 6.04 9.38
N LYS A 225 -12.66 6.92 10.21
CA LYS A 225 -14.10 6.98 10.50
C LYS A 225 -14.92 7.46 9.28
N GLY A 226 -14.29 8.16 8.34
CA GLY A 226 -14.95 8.78 7.19
C GLY A 226 -15.55 10.17 7.50
N ASP A 227 -15.14 10.79 8.61
CA ASP A 227 -15.53 12.14 8.98
C ASP A 227 -14.51 13.14 8.39
N TRP A 228 -14.75 13.49 7.14
CA TRP A 228 -13.84 14.29 6.32
C TRP A 228 -13.62 15.70 6.85
N ASP A 229 -14.65 16.32 7.43
CA ASP A 229 -14.57 17.70 7.91
C ASP A 229 -13.68 17.80 9.15
N GLN A 230 -13.84 16.88 10.11
CA GLN A 230 -12.99 16.83 11.29
C GLN A 230 -11.55 16.44 10.92
N ALA A 231 -11.38 15.43 10.06
CA ALA A 231 -10.07 15.01 9.60
C ALA A 231 -9.30 16.17 8.93
N LEU A 232 -9.94 16.87 8.00
CA LEU A 232 -9.33 17.99 7.29
C LEU A 232 -9.00 19.16 8.24
N GLY A 233 -9.87 19.44 9.21
CA GLY A 233 -9.65 20.45 10.23
C GLY A 233 -8.40 20.17 11.06
N HIS A 234 -8.26 18.94 11.56
CA HIS A 234 -7.07 18.53 12.32
C HIS A 234 -5.80 18.50 11.47
N PHE A 235 -5.84 17.95 10.24
CA PHE A 235 -4.66 17.94 9.37
C PHE A 235 -4.14 19.34 9.03
N LYS A 236 -5.03 20.30 8.76
CA LYS A 236 -4.64 21.71 8.56
C LYS A 236 -3.90 22.27 9.76
N LEU A 237 -4.39 21.97 10.98
CA LEU A 237 -3.74 22.39 12.22
C LEU A 237 -2.37 21.72 12.40
N VAL A 238 -2.24 20.43 12.09
CA VAL A 238 -0.96 19.71 12.17
C VAL A 238 0.06 20.35 11.22
N VAL A 239 -0.32 20.58 9.95
CA VAL A 239 0.56 21.23 8.95
C VAL A 239 1.00 22.63 9.40
N GLN A 240 0.08 23.43 9.94
CA GLN A 240 0.40 24.75 10.47
C GLN A 240 1.44 24.66 11.60
N ARG A 241 1.26 23.71 12.53
CA ARG A 241 2.18 23.50 13.66
C ARG A 241 3.54 22.98 13.20
N LEU A 242 3.60 22.09 12.21
CA LEU A 242 4.86 21.58 11.65
C LEU A 242 5.75 22.72 11.15
N ILE A 243 5.17 23.68 10.43
CA ILE A 243 5.91 24.85 9.91
C ILE A 243 6.26 25.84 11.03
N GLN A 244 5.28 26.21 11.85
CA GLN A 244 5.43 27.33 12.79
C GLN A 244 6.24 26.97 14.03
N LEU A 245 6.11 25.74 14.52
CA LEU A 245 6.66 25.32 15.81
C LEU A 245 7.83 24.35 15.66
N HIS A 246 7.78 23.47 14.66
CA HIS A 246 8.69 22.33 14.55
C HIS A 246 9.75 22.49 13.44
N GLN A 247 9.85 23.68 12.85
CA GLN A 247 10.84 24.04 11.82
C GLN A 247 10.84 23.10 10.61
N LYS A 248 9.72 22.40 10.36
CA LYS A 248 9.54 21.56 9.18
C LYS A 248 9.17 22.45 7.99
N ASN A 249 9.51 22.00 6.79
CA ASN A 249 9.23 22.74 5.56
C ASN A 249 8.28 21.95 4.65
N GLU A 250 7.81 22.58 3.57
CA GLU A 250 6.86 21.98 2.61
C GLU A 250 7.42 20.79 1.82
N SER A 251 8.71 20.47 1.97
CA SER A 251 9.37 19.29 1.38
C SER A 251 9.66 18.20 2.40
N SER A 252 9.32 18.41 3.68
CA SER A 252 9.49 17.40 4.72
C SER A 252 8.52 16.23 4.52
N PRO A 253 8.93 14.98 4.81
CA PRO A 253 8.06 13.81 4.67
C PRO A 253 6.72 13.93 5.40
N GLU A 254 6.72 14.51 6.61
CA GLU A 254 5.52 14.68 7.43
C GLU A 254 4.54 15.65 6.78
N PHE A 255 5.04 16.78 6.26
CA PHE A 255 4.21 17.76 5.55
C PHE A 255 3.58 17.15 4.29
N ILE A 256 4.38 16.41 3.51
CA ILE A 256 3.92 15.78 2.26
C ILE A 256 2.89 14.71 2.54
N GLY A 257 3.13 13.83 3.50
CA GLY A 257 2.21 12.76 3.85
C GLY A 257 0.84 13.27 4.26
N ILE A 258 0.81 14.32 5.08
CA ILE A 258 -0.45 14.96 5.49
C ILE A 258 -1.11 15.68 4.31
N SER A 259 -0.32 16.38 3.48
CA SER A 259 -0.84 17.09 2.30
C SER A 259 -1.48 16.16 1.28
N LEU A 260 -0.93 14.95 1.09
CA LEU A 260 -1.54 13.92 0.24
C LEU A 260 -2.89 13.45 0.80
N LYS A 261 -2.98 13.19 2.11
CA LYS A 261 -4.26 12.84 2.77
C LYS A 261 -5.29 13.96 2.64
N MET A 262 -4.88 15.21 2.83
CA MET A 262 -5.75 16.36 2.64
C MET A 262 -6.28 16.45 1.20
N ALA A 263 -5.41 16.24 0.20
CA ALA A 263 -5.80 16.21 -1.21
C ALA A 263 -6.81 15.09 -1.51
N GLU A 264 -6.62 13.91 -0.92
CA GLU A 264 -7.56 12.80 -1.03
C GLU A 264 -8.92 13.12 -0.39
N ILE A 265 -8.92 13.73 0.81
CA ILE A 265 -10.16 14.18 1.47
C ILE A 265 -10.92 15.15 0.57
N LEU A 266 -10.24 16.14 0.00
CA LEU A 266 -10.84 17.11 -0.93
C LEU A 266 -11.43 16.40 -2.15
N ALA A 267 -10.73 15.41 -2.71
CA ALA A 267 -11.25 14.61 -3.83
C ALA A 267 -12.52 13.84 -3.45
N ASN A 268 -12.55 13.23 -2.25
CA ASN A 268 -13.72 12.53 -1.72
C ASN A 268 -14.91 13.46 -1.44
N GLN A 269 -14.65 14.72 -1.09
CA GLN A 269 -15.67 15.77 -0.93
C GLN A 269 -16.15 16.35 -2.27
N GLY A 270 -15.52 15.98 -3.40
CA GLY A 270 -15.84 16.48 -4.73
C GLY A 270 -15.15 17.79 -5.09
N ASP A 271 -14.28 18.32 -4.23
CA ASP A 271 -13.43 19.49 -4.50
C ASP A 271 -12.19 19.06 -5.29
N LEU A 272 -12.43 18.65 -6.54
CA LEU A 272 -11.40 18.04 -7.36
C LEU A 272 -10.32 19.03 -7.80
N GLU A 273 -10.62 20.33 -7.87
CA GLU A 273 -9.64 21.35 -8.27
C GLU A 273 -8.59 21.55 -7.17
N ASN A 274 -9.03 21.76 -5.94
CA ASN A 274 -8.10 21.90 -4.81
C ASN A 274 -7.37 20.59 -4.49
N ALA A 275 -8.02 19.43 -4.67
CA ALA A 275 -7.36 18.13 -4.58
C ALA A 275 -6.18 18.03 -5.55
N GLU A 276 -6.39 18.39 -6.81
CA GLU A 276 -5.34 18.35 -7.84
C GLU A 276 -4.20 19.33 -7.53
N ILE A 277 -4.52 20.55 -7.08
CA ILE A 277 -3.50 21.52 -6.63
C ILE A 277 -2.65 20.91 -5.51
N GLY A 278 -3.27 20.24 -4.54
CA GLY A 278 -2.58 19.54 -3.45
C GLY A 278 -1.62 18.46 -3.93
N TYR A 279 -2.08 17.56 -4.81
CA TYR A 279 -1.23 16.51 -5.38
C TYR A 279 -0.05 17.09 -6.18
N ARG A 280 -0.31 18.07 -7.05
CA ARG A 280 0.74 18.70 -7.87
C ARG A 280 1.74 19.47 -7.04
N HIS A 281 1.31 20.10 -5.95
CA HIS A 281 2.20 20.74 -4.99
C HIS A 281 3.17 19.70 -4.40
N CYS A 282 2.66 18.56 -3.93
CA CYS A 282 3.49 17.49 -3.36
C CYS A 282 4.51 16.95 -4.37
N ILE A 283 4.09 16.70 -5.62
CA ILE A 283 4.98 16.27 -6.72
C ILE A 283 6.08 17.31 -6.95
N THR A 284 5.72 18.59 -7.06
CA THR A 284 6.67 19.66 -7.36
C THR A 284 7.73 19.78 -6.27
N LYS A 285 7.32 19.74 -5.00
CA LYS A 285 8.24 19.83 -3.85
C LYS A 285 9.16 18.61 -3.78
N GLN A 286 8.61 17.40 -3.97
CA GLN A 286 9.40 16.18 -3.87
C GLN A 286 10.33 15.96 -5.06
N MET A 287 9.97 16.42 -6.25
CA MET A 287 10.88 16.42 -7.41
C MET A 287 12.14 17.25 -7.08
N ALA A 288 11.97 18.48 -6.60
CA ALA A 288 13.09 19.34 -6.22
C ALA A 288 13.91 18.76 -5.04
N ALA A 289 13.25 18.15 -4.06
CA ALA A 289 13.91 17.50 -2.93
C ALA A 289 14.75 16.29 -3.37
N MET A 290 14.19 15.43 -4.23
CA MET A 290 14.87 14.28 -4.80
C MET A 290 16.08 14.70 -5.66
N ASP A 291 15.93 15.70 -6.53
CA ASP A 291 17.02 16.18 -7.37
C ASP A 291 18.18 16.74 -6.53
N ASN A 292 17.86 17.52 -5.50
CA ASN A 292 18.86 18.05 -4.57
C ASN A 292 19.56 16.93 -3.78
N HIS A 293 18.79 15.94 -3.32
CA HIS A 293 19.30 14.76 -2.64
C HIS A 293 20.28 13.98 -3.50
N LEU A 294 19.87 13.60 -4.71
CA LEU A 294 20.71 12.84 -5.64
C LEU A 294 22.01 13.59 -5.97
N ASN A 295 21.92 14.90 -6.27
CA ASN A 295 23.10 15.73 -6.54
C ASN A 295 24.08 15.74 -5.37
N LYS A 296 23.60 16.00 -4.15
CA LYS A 296 24.45 16.00 -2.94
C LYS A 296 25.04 14.63 -2.67
N TYR A 297 24.23 13.58 -2.82
CA TYR A 297 24.63 12.21 -2.57
C TYR A 297 25.79 11.81 -3.49
N PHE A 298 25.65 12.02 -4.80
CA PHE A 298 26.70 11.73 -5.78
C PHE A 298 27.97 12.58 -5.59
N ILE A 299 27.83 13.88 -5.28
CA ILE A 299 28.99 14.73 -4.97
C ILE A 299 29.74 14.21 -3.73
N SER A 300 29.02 13.81 -2.68
CA SER A 300 29.63 13.39 -1.41
C SER A 300 30.29 12.00 -1.47
N LYS A 301 29.77 11.08 -2.28
CA LYS A 301 30.22 9.69 -2.34
C LYS A 301 31.14 9.38 -3.54
N GLY A 302 31.31 10.33 -4.47
CA GLY A 302 32.01 10.10 -5.74
C GLY A 302 31.15 9.31 -6.74
N ALA A 303 31.38 9.50 -8.03
CA ALA A 303 30.62 8.85 -9.11
C ALA A 303 31.02 7.37 -9.31
N LEU A 304 31.09 6.60 -8.23
CA LEU A 304 31.37 5.18 -8.26
C LEU A 304 30.10 4.45 -7.84
N ILE A 305 29.63 3.56 -8.72
CA ILE A 305 29.03 2.26 -8.43
C ILE A 305 28.01 1.93 -9.53
N GLU A 306 28.36 0.93 -10.34
CA GLU A 306 27.45 0.19 -11.22
C GLU A 306 26.83 -0.93 -10.40
N SER A 307 25.92 -0.60 -9.48
CA SER A 307 25.05 -1.60 -8.86
C SER A 307 23.62 -1.39 -9.37
N PRO A 308 22.93 -2.47 -9.78
CA PRO A 308 21.57 -2.38 -10.28
C PRO A 308 20.54 -2.04 -9.18
N TYR A 309 20.82 -2.30 -7.89
CA TYR A 309 19.83 -2.16 -6.80
C TYR A 309 20.40 -1.35 -5.63
N LYS A 310 19.85 -0.16 -5.41
CA LYS A 310 20.51 0.84 -4.56
C LYS A 310 20.16 0.78 -3.08
N ILE A 311 19.00 0.23 -2.70
CA ILE A 311 18.62 0.18 -1.28
C ILE A 311 19.51 -0.78 -0.48
N GLU A 312 20.01 -1.84 -1.12
CA GLU A 312 20.89 -2.83 -0.47
C GLU A 312 22.29 -2.26 -0.23
N ASP A 313 22.80 -1.45 -1.14
CA ASP A 313 24.15 -0.89 -1.06
C ASP A 313 24.24 0.39 -0.23
N PHE A 314 23.18 1.22 -0.29
CA PHE A 314 23.20 2.57 0.27
C PHE A 314 22.21 2.79 1.41
N GLY A 315 21.33 1.82 1.65
CA GLY A 315 20.33 1.91 2.71
C GLY A 315 19.26 2.97 2.46
N GLN A 316 18.49 3.22 3.52
CA GLN A 316 17.28 4.05 3.49
C GLN A 316 17.58 5.53 3.22
N GLU A 317 18.70 6.06 3.73
CA GLU A 317 19.10 7.46 3.51
C GLU A 317 19.15 7.81 2.01
N TYR A 318 19.60 6.87 1.17
CA TYR A 318 19.59 7.06 -0.27
C TYR A 318 18.19 6.94 -0.88
N SER A 319 17.43 5.91 -0.50
CA SER A 319 16.18 5.56 -1.16
C SER A 319 15.00 6.45 -0.78
N ASP A 320 14.92 6.93 0.45
CA ASP A 320 13.69 7.51 1.02
C ASP A 320 13.17 8.74 0.26
N PRO A 321 14.00 9.72 -0.14
CA PRO A 321 13.52 10.85 -0.94
C PRO A 321 12.98 10.43 -2.31
N ILE A 322 13.56 9.38 -2.90
CA ILE A 322 13.13 8.85 -4.20
C ILE A 322 11.78 8.13 -4.05
N ILE A 323 11.64 7.34 -2.97
CA ILE A 323 10.39 6.63 -2.66
C ILE A 323 9.27 7.64 -2.38
N LEU A 324 9.54 8.71 -1.64
CA LEU A 324 8.54 9.72 -1.29
C LEU A 324 8.04 10.45 -2.54
N PHE A 325 8.94 10.74 -3.49
CA PHE A 325 8.55 11.26 -4.80
C PHE A 325 7.69 10.27 -5.59
N ALA A 326 8.08 8.98 -5.61
CA ALA A 326 7.27 7.94 -6.25
C ALA A 326 5.87 7.81 -5.62
N MET A 327 5.74 7.97 -4.29
CA MET A 327 4.43 8.02 -3.63
C MET A 327 3.55 9.15 -4.12
N CYS A 328 4.09 10.36 -4.26
CA CYS A 328 3.36 11.51 -4.78
C CYS A 328 2.82 11.26 -6.19
N LEU A 329 3.65 10.70 -7.07
CA LEU A 329 3.27 10.34 -8.45
C LEU A 329 2.19 9.26 -8.47
N GLN A 330 2.36 8.20 -7.66
CA GLN A 330 1.40 7.11 -7.60
C GLN A 330 0.03 7.61 -7.14
N GLN A 331 -0.03 8.39 -6.06
CA GLN A 331 -1.29 8.91 -5.54
C GLN A 331 -1.98 9.84 -6.54
N PHE A 332 -1.21 10.66 -7.25
CA PHE A 332 -1.75 11.49 -8.31
C PHE A 332 -2.30 10.68 -9.49
N ALA A 333 -1.62 9.61 -9.90
CA ALA A 333 -2.12 8.70 -10.94
C ALA A 333 -3.46 8.08 -10.53
N HIS A 334 -3.58 7.62 -9.28
CA HIS A 334 -4.84 7.09 -8.75
C HIS A 334 -5.95 8.13 -8.72
N PHE A 335 -5.66 9.37 -8.28
CA PHE A 335 -6.60 10.47 -8.34
C PHE A 335 -7.15 10.70 -9.76
N ILE A 336 -6.28 10.65 -10.78
CA ILE A 336 -6.72 10.78 -12.18
C ILE A 336 -7.62 9.61 -12.58
N ILE A 337 -7.23 8.37 -12.29
CA ILE A 337 -8.03 7.18 -12.64
C ILE A 337 -9.41 7.23 -11.98
N ASP A 338 -9.48 7.65 -10.73
CA ASP A 338 -10.69 7.61 -9.93
C ASP A 338 -11.66 8.77 -10.19
N TYR A 339 -11.16 9.97 -10.45
CA TYR A 339 -11.97 11.19 -10.46
C TYR A 339 -11.93 11.98 -11.77
N ARG A 340 -10.97 11.73 -12.66
CA ARG A 340 -10.85 12.44 -13.94
C ARG A 340 -11.38 11.63 -15.10
N ASP A 341 -11.73 12.32 -16.18
CA ASP A 341 -12.20 11.70 -17.41
C ASP A 341 -11.07 11.00 -18.18
N ASP A 342 -11.46 10.22 -19.18
CA ASP A 342 -10.55 9.36 -19.95
C ASP A 342 -9.50 10.16 -20.74
N SER A 343 -9.72 11.45 -21.03
CA SER A 343 -8.71 12.26 -21.76
C SER A 343 -7.41 12.44 -20.98
N ARG A 344 -7.45 12.23 -19.66
CA ARG A 344 -6.28 12.38 -18.78
C ARG A 344 -5.63 11.06 -18.40
N GLU A 345 -6.12 9.94 -18.94
CA GLU A 345 -5.56 8.62 -18.66
C GLU A 345 -4.07 8.50 -19.02
N SER A 346 -3.62 9.18 -20.08
CA SER A 346 -2.20 9.20 -20.46
C SER A 346 -1.32 9.81 -19.37
N GLU A 347 -1.77 10.87 -18.70
CA GLU A 347 -1.03 11.52 -17.62
C GLU A 347 -0.89 10.60 -16.39
N ALA A 348 -1.93 9.82 -16.07
CA ALA A 348 -1.84 8.79 -15.04
C ALA A 348 -0.82 7.71 -15.43
N CYS A 349 -0.83 7.28 -16.69
CA CYS A 349 0.13 6.31 -17.20
C CYS A 349 1.57 6.82 -17.16
N GLU A 350 1.82 8.08 -17.53
CA GLU A 350 3.14 8.70 -17.44
C GLU A 350 3.67 8.72 -16.01
N SER A 351 2.81 9.11 -15.06
CA SER A 351 3.14 9.10 -13.63
C SER A 351 3.47 7.69 -13.14
N MET A 352 2.68 6.69 -13.52
CA MET A 352 2.91 5.29 -13.15
C MET A 352 4.15 4.69 -13.82
N ASP A 353 4.41 5.02 -15.08
CA ASP A 353 5.61 4.55 -15.78
C ASP A 353 6.88 5.08 -15.07
N GLU A 354 6.84 6.30 -14.53
CA GLU A 354 7.92 6.84 -13.71
C GLU A 354 8.03 6.14 -12.34
N VAL A 355 6.91 5.92 -11.65
CA VAL A 355 6.88 5.14 -10.39
C VAL A 355 7.52 3.76 -10.55
N LEU A 356 7.23 3.07 -11.66
CA LEU A 356 7.80 1.75 -11.95
C LEU A 356 9.31 1.81 -12.21
N LYS A 357 9.81 2.85 -12.90
CA LYS A 357 11.25 3.05 -13.09
C LYS A 357 11.96 3.27 -11.76
N LEU A 358 11.42 4.15 -10.91
CA LEU A 358 11.99 4.44 -9.58
C LEU A 358 11.98 3.19 -8.71
N THR A 359 10.87 2.47 -8.68
CA THR A 359 10.74 1.21 -7.90
C THR A 359 11.72 0.15 -8.40
N TYR A 360 11.82 -0.03 -9.72
CA TYR A 360 12.77 -0.97 -10.31
C TYR A 360 14.21 -0.62 -9.94
N HIS A 361 14.57 0.66 -9.95
CA HIS A 361 15.90 1.14 -9.62
C HIS A 361 16.26 0.97 -8.14
N ILE A 362 15.28 1.15 -7.25
CA ILE A 362 15.51 1.04 -5.79
C ILE A 362 15.57 -0.41 -5.36
N TYR A 363 14.60 -1.23 -5.78
CA TYR A 363 14.38 -2.57 -5.24
C TYR A 363 14.64 -3.71 -6.24
N GLY A 364 14.66 -3.42 -7.53
CA GLY A 364 14.77 -4.42 -8.58
C GLY A 364 13.45 -5.02 -9.09
N PRO A 365 13.52 -5.83 -10.17
CA PRO A 365 12.35 -6.35 -10.89
C PRO A 365 11.51 -7.39 -10.14
N ASN A 366 12.09 -8.06 -9.15
CA ASN A 366 11.46 -9.19 -8.46
C ASN A 366 11.01 -8.83 -7.03
N HIS A 367 11.19 -7.58 -6.61
CA HIS A 367 10.81 -7.17 -5.28
C HIS A 367 9.28 -7.09 -5.14
N PRO A 368 8.67 -7.57 -4.03
CA PRO A 368 7.21 -7.61 -3.87
C PRO A 368 6.51 -6.28 -4.14
N GLN A 369 7.12 -5.23 -3.65
CA GLN A 369 6.75 -3.83 -3.83
C GLN A 369 6.40 -3.48 -5.30
N PHE A 370 7.17 -3.99 -6.27
CA PHE A 370 6.90 -3.79 -7.69
C PHE A 370 5.56 -4.42 -8.13
N PHE A 371 5.28 -5.63 -7.66
CA PHE A 371 4.03 -6.35 -7.97
C PHE A 371 2.82 -5.74 -7.27
N HIS A 372 2.96 -5.26 -6.03
CA HIS A 372 1.89 -4.55 -5.34
C HIS A 372 1.48 -3.28 -6.08
N ILE A 373 2.43 -2.49 -6.61
CA ILE A 373 2.14 -1.28 -7.38
C ILE A 373 1.32 -1.62 -8.64
N LEU A 374 1.78 -2.61 -9.41
CA LEU A 374 1.09 -3.07 -10.62
C LEU A 374 -0.32 -3.59 -10.31
N ASN A 375 -0.46 -4.39 -9.25
CA ASN A 375 -1.74 -4.95 -8.85
C ASN A 375 -2.74 -3.88 -8.43
N ASN A 376 -2.31 -2.93 -7.60
CA ASN A 376 -3.17 -1.88 -7.08
C ASN A 376 -3.63 -0.92 -8.18
N PHE A 377 -2.70 -0.49 -9.05
CA PHE A 377 -3.06 0.35 -10.19
C PHE A 377 -3.96 -0.38 -11.19
N GLY A 378 -3.64 -1.64 -11.51
CA GLY A 378 -4.47 -2.48 -12.37
C GLY A 378 -5.89 -2.67 -11.82
N ALA A 379 -6.03 -2.92 -10.52
CA ALA A 379 -7.33 -3.03 -9.86
C ALA A 379 -8.13 -1.72 -9.90
N ALA A 380 -7.48 -0.58 -9.69
CA ALA A 380 -8.11 0.75 -9.80
C ALA A 380 -8.64 0.98 -11.23
N CYS A 381 -7.84 0.66 -12.24
CA CYS A 381 -8.27 0.74 -13.64
C CYS A 381 -9.47 -0.17 -13.93
N ILE A 382 -9.48 -1.42 -13.43
CA ILE A 382 -10.61 -2.36 -13.58
C ILE A 382 -11.90 -1.78 -12.98
N LEU A 383 -11.83 -1.23 -11.76
CA LEU A 383 -13.01 -0.62 -11.12
C LEU A 383 -13.63 0.52 -11.95
N ARG A 384 -12.80 1.21 -12.73
CA ARG A 384 -13.21 2.33 -13.58
C ARG A 384 -13.45 1.91 -15.03
N ASN A 385 -13.51 0.61 -15.31
CA ASN A 385 -13.68 0.02 -16.65
C ASN A 385 -12.57 0.38 -17.65
N ARG A 386 -11.38 0.76 -17.16
CA ARG A 386 -10.18 1.05 -17.97
C ARG A 386 -9.38 -0.22 -18.22
N PHE A 387 -10.01 -1.20 -18.88
CA PHE A 387 -9.49 -2.57 -18.98
C PHE A 387 -8.21 -2.70 -19.81
N GLU A 388 -8.04 -1.88 -20.86
CA GLU A 388 -6.80 -1.90 -21.67
C GLU A 388 -5.59 -1.45 -20.86
N THR A 389 -5.75 -0.38 -20.07
CA THR A 389 -4.70 0.10 -19.17
C THR A 389 -4.44 -0.88 -18.05
N ALA A 390 -5.48 -1.46 -17.44
CA ALA A 390 -5.31 -2.53 -16.46
C ALA A 390 -4.50 -3.70 -17.04
N LYS A 391 -4.84 -4.15 -18.26
CA LYS A 391 -4.11 -5.21 -18.96
C LYS A 391 -2.65 -4.81 -19.22
N LYS A 392 -2.38 -3.58 -19.67
CA LYS A 392 -1.02 -3.06 -19.92
C LYS A 392 -0.14 -3.26 -18.70
N TYR A 393 -0.58 -2.79 -17.53
CA TYR A 393 0.22 -2.83 -16.30
C TYR A 393 0.28 -4.23 -15.69
N LEU A 394 -0.86 -4.92 -15.54
CA LEU A 394 -0.89 -6.24 -14.93
C LEU A 394 -0.07 -7.27 -15.72
N LYS A 395 -0.01 -7.16 -17.05
CA LYS A 395 0.83 -8.01 -17.91
C LYS A 395 2.31 -7.94 -17.52
N VAL A 396 2.81 -6.79 -17.07
CA VAL A 396 4.23 -6.61 -16.72
C VAL A 396 4.68 -7.56 -15.61
N GLY A 397 3.81 -7.84 -14.64
CA GLY A 397 4.11 -8.69 -13.50
C GLY A 397 3.56 -10.12 -13.58
N ALA A 398 2.61 -10.42 -14.47
CA ALA A 398 1.85 -11.68 -14.48
C ALA A 398 2.73 -12.95 -14.55
N GLU A 399 3.80 -12.93 -15.36
CA GLU A 399 4.74 -14.05 -15.48
C GLU A 399 5.84 -13.98 -14.40
N LYS A 400 6.26 -12.77 -14.01
CA LYS A 400 7.39 -12.56 -13.10
C LYS A 400 7.04 -12.85 -11.64
N ILE A 401 5.80 -12.62 -11.23
CA ILE A 401 5.34 -12.79 -9.85
C ILE A 401 5.50 -14.23 -9.34
N LEU A 402 5.52 -15.22 -10.22
CA LEU A 402 5.77 -16.62 -9.87
C LEU A 402 7.18 -16.89 -9.34
N TYR A 403 8.13 -16.03 -9.70
CA TYR A 403 9.52 -16.13 -9.28
C TYR A 403 9.84 -15.22 -8.09
N ALA A 404 8.82 -14.56 -7.51
CA ALA A 404 8.94 -13.68 -6.37
C ALA A 404 8.41 -14.40 -5.10
N PRO A 405 9.29 -15.00 -4.27
CA PRO A 405 8.88 -15.86 -3.15
C PRO A 405 8.05 -15.11 -2.10
N ASP A 406 8.25 -13.80 -1.98
CA ASP A 406 7.56 -12.93 -1.03
C ASP A 406 6.23 -12.33 -1.56
N CYS A 407 5.65 -12.85 -2.65
CA CYS A 407 4.39 -12.37 -3.24
C CYS A 407 3.21 -13.35 -3.11
N SER A 408 3.35 -14.38 -2.27
CA SER A 408 2.35 -15.45 -2.15
C SER A 408 0.97 -14.94 -1.69
N ASP A 409 0.95 -13.87 -0.90
CA ASP A 409 -0.24 -13.21 -0.37
C ASP A 409 -1.10 -12.52 -1.44
N ILE A 410 -0.46 -11.93 -2.45
CA ILE A 410 -1.13 -11.23 -3.55
C ILE A 410 -1.27 -12.05 -4.82
N LEU A 411 -0.56 -13.18 -4.96
CA LEU A 411 -0.49 -13.96 -6.19
C LEU A 411 -1.87 -14.33 -6.76
N VAL A 412 -2.77 -14.86 -5.93
CA VAL A 412 -4.12 -15.25 -6.34
C VAL A 412 -4.92 -14.03 -6.82
N GLY A 413 -4.89 -12.94 -6.06
CA GLY A 413 -5.58 -11.69 -6.40
C GLY A 413 -5.05 -11.06 -7.69
N TYR A 414 -3.73 -11.09 -7.88
CA TYR A 414 -3.06 -10.60 -9.08
C TYR A 414 -3.55 -11.33 -10.33
N TYR A 415 -3.61 -12.66 -10.27
CA TYR A 415 -4.08 -13.49 -11.39
C TYR A 415 -5.56 -13.28 -11.68
N CYS A 416 -6.40 -13.12 -10.65
CA CYS A 416 -7.81 -12.76 -10.82
C CYS A 416 -7.96 -11.39 -11.51
N ASN A 417 -7.23 -10.37 -11.06
CA ASN A 417 -7.26 -9.04 -11.69
C ASN A 417 -6.81 -9.09 -13.15
N TYR A 418 -5.72 -9.82 -13.44
CA TYR A 418 -5.23 -9.93 -14.81
C TYR A 418 -6.21 -10.69 -15.71
N ALA A 419 -6.82 -11.77 -15.20
CA ALA A 419 -7.86 -12.51 -15.90
C ALA A 419 -9.08 -11.63 -16.21
N GLU A 420 -9.51 -10.77 -15.28
CA GLU A 420 -10.62 -9.82 -15.50
C GLU A 420 -10.28 -8.83 -16.63
N ALA A 421 -9.09 -8.26 -16.61
CA ALA A 421 -8.63 -7.35 -17.66
C ALA A 421 -8.54 -8.04 -19.04
N LEU A 422 -8.03 -9.27 -19.08
CA LEU A 422 -8.00 -10.10 -20.30
C LEU A 422 -9.41 -10.40 -20.81
N PHE A 423 -10.35 -10.72 -19.92
CA PHE A 423 -11.72 -11.05 -20.28
C PHE A 423 -12.41 -9.86 -20.95
N HIS A 424 -12.29 -8.67 -20.36
CA HIS A 424 -12.92 -7.46 -20.87
C HIS A 424 -12.25 -6.86 -22.10
N THR A 425 -11.02 -7.27 -22.42
CA THR A 425 -10.33 -6.90 -23.67
C THR A 425 -10.47 -7.97 -24.76
N GLY A 426 -11.27 -9.02 -24.53
CA GLY A 426 -11.62 -10.03 -25.52
C GLY A 426 -10.69 -11.26 -25.57
N SER A 427 -9.65 -11.31 -24.74
CA SER A 427 -8.75 -12.46 -24.60
C SER A 427 -9.35 -13.56 -23.71
N PHE A 428 -10.52 -14.09 -24.11
CA PHE A 428 -11.34 -14.96 -23.27
C PHE A 428 -10.67 -16.27 -22.84
N ASP A 429 -9.97 -16.94 -23.76
CA ASP A 429 -9.35 -18.24 -23.44
C ASP A 429 -8.17 -18.04 -22.48
N GLU A 430 -7.38 -16.99 -22.68
CA GLU A 430 -6.27 -16.60 -21.78
C GLU A 430 -6.80 -16.19 -20.40
N ALA A 431 -7.87 -15.40 -20.34
CA ALA A 431 -8.54 -15.05 -19.09
C ALA A 431 -8.94 -16.27 -18.27
N VAL A 432 -9.56 -17.28 -18.91
CA VAL A 432 -9.92 -18.53 -18.23
C VAL A 432 -8.69 -19.28 -17.75
N GLN A 433 -7.60 -19.31 -18.51
CA GLN A 433 -6.34 -19.96 -18.10
C GLN A 433 -5.77 -19.34 -16.82
N TYR A 434 -5.72 -18.00 -16.73
CA TYR A 434 -5.26 -17.29 -15.53
C TYR A 434 -6.21 -17.50 -14.34
N ALA A 435 -7.52 -17.51 -14.56
CA ALA A 435 -8.50 -17.80 -13.51
C ALA A 435 -8.36 -19.25 -12.98
N GLU A 436 -8.09 -20.22 -13.85
CA GLU A 436 -7.81 -21.60 -13.43
C GLU A 436 -6.48 -21.73 -12.68
N ALA A 437 -5.46 -20.97 -13.09
CA ALA A 437 -4.19 -20.89 -12.37
C ALA A 437 -4.37 -20.32 -10.96
N ALA A 438 -5.17 -19.25 -10.80
CA ALA A 438 -5.50 -18.67 -9.49
C ALA A 438 -6.14 -19.71 -8.55
N VAL A 439 -7.07 -20.53 -9.05
CA VAL A 439 -7.66 -21.63 -8.26
C VAL A 439 -6.62 -22.65 -7.84
N ARG A 440 -5.73 -23.08 -8.75
CA ARG A 440 -4.66 -24.04 -8.41
C ARG A 440 -3.71 -23.48 -7.34
N MET A 441 -3.35 -22.21 -7.44
CA MET A 441 -2.47 -21.52 -6.49
C MET A 441 -3.13 -21.32 -5.13
N SER A 442 -4.46 -21.18 -5.08
CA SER A 442 -5.19 -20.99 -3.82
C SER A 442 -5.20 -22.23 -2.91
N ASN A 443 -4.81 -23.42 -3.39
CA ASN A 443 -4.91 -24.68 -2.63
C ASN A 443 -4.17 -24.66 -1.27
N SER A 444 -3.10 -23.88 -1.14
CA SER A 444 -2.35 -23.70 0.11
C SER A 444 -2.75 -22.45 0.89
N ALA A 445 -3.69 -21.65 0.39
CA ALA A 445 -4.16 -20.42 1.01
C ALA A 445 -5.34 -20.68 1.97
N PRO A 446 -5.69 -19.72 2.85
CA PRO A 446 -6.89 -19.79 3.69
C PRO A 446 -8.18 -20.07 2.91
N SER A 447 -9.17 -20.64 3.59
CA SER A 447 -10.44 -21.10 2.99
C SER A 447 -11.22 -20.00 2.26
N GLU A 448 -11.08 -18.76 2.73
CA GLU A 448 -11.66 -17.55 2.19
C GLU A 448 -11.10 -17.25 0.79
N ILE A 449 -9.78 -17.36 0.63
CA ILE A 449 -9.09 -17.14 -0.65
C ILE A 449 -9.41 -18.25 -1.64
N GLN A 450 -9.47 -19.50 -1.18
CA GLN A 450 -9.90 -20.63 -2.00
C GLN A 450 -11.33 -20.43 -2.54
N THR A 451 -12.26 -20.04 -1.64
CA THR A 451 -13.65 -19.78 -1.98
C THR A 451 -13.78 -18.64 -2.98
N TYR A 452 -13.00 -17.57 -2.78
CA TYR A 452 -12.94 -16.43 -3.70
C TYR A 452 -12.51 -16.86 -5.11
N ALA A 453 -11.37 -17.54 -5.25
CA ALA A 453 -10.85 -17.97 -6.55
C ALA A 453 -11.81 -18.92 -7.29
N GLN A 454 -12.41 -19.87 -6.57
CA GLN A 454 -13.38 -20.81 -7.14
C GLN A 454 -14.64 -20.10 -7.65
N ASN A 455 -15.18 -19.16 -6.86
CA ASN A 455 -16.34 -18.36 -7.26
C ASN A 455 -16.03 -17.48 -8.48
N PHE A 456 -14.85 -16.85 -8.51
CA PHE A 456 -14.38 -16.05 -9.62
C PHE A 456 -14.33 -16.87 -10.93
N LEU A 457 -13.66 -18.03 -10.92
CA LEU A 457 -13.57 -18.90 -12.10
C LEU A 457 -14.95 -19.40 -12.57
N LYS A 458 -15.80 -19.85 -11.64
CA LYS A 458 -17.15 -20.33 -11.93
C LYS A 458 -17.95 -19.27 -12.67
N GLN A 459 -17.83 -18.03 -12.20
CA GLN A 459 -18.51 -16.91 -12.78
C GLN A 459 -17.97 -16.56 -14.17
N MET A 460 -16.67 -16.40 -14.32
CA MET A 460 -16.04 -16.08 -15.59
C MET A 460 -16.41 -17.10 -16.68
N LYS A 461 -16.46 -18.39 -16.35
CA LYS A 461 -16.94 -19.44 -17.25
C LYS A 461 -18.42 -19.28 -17.62
N ALA A 462 -19.27 -18.82 -16.69
CA ALA A 462 -20.66 -18.51 -16.99
C ALA A 462 -20.79 -17.30 -17.93
N ASP A 463 -19.98 -16.26 -17.73
CA ASP A 463 -19.93 -15.07 -18.58
C ASP A 463 -19.42 -15.39 -19.97
N LEU A 464 -18.39 -16.21 -20.09
CA LEU A 464 -17.90 -16.70 -21.39
C LEU A 464 -19.00 -17.46 -22.16
N ARG A 465 -19.78 -18.31 -21.48
CA ARG A 465 -20.92 -19.02 -22.10
C ARG A 465 -21.99 -18.04 -22.56
N ARG A 466 -22.24 -16.96 -21.83
CA ARG A 466 -23.18 -15.90 -22.23
C ARG A 466 -22.67 -15.15 -23.46
N ALA A 467 -21.42 -14.68 -23.42
CA ALA A 467 -20.77 -13.98 -24.53
C ALA A 467 -20.75 -14.82 -25.82
N ARG A 468 -20.43 -16.12 -25.73
CA ARG A 468 -20.47 -17.04 -26.89
C ARG A 468 -21.88 -17.24 -27.46
N LYS A 469 -22.91 -17.32 -26.60
CA LYS A 469 -24.32 -17.41 -27.05
C LYS A 469 -24.79 -16.14 -27.75
N GLU A 470 -24.38 -14.98 -27.27
CA GLU A 470 -24.71 -13.69 -27.90
C GLU A 470 -23.99 -13.51 -29.24
N ALA A 471 -22.71 -13.88 -29.33
CA ALA A 471 -21.97 -13.89 -30.58
C ALA A 471 -22.62 -14.83 -31.62
N GLY A 472 -23.00 -16.05 -31.19
CA GLY A 472 -23.70 -17.01 -32.05
C GLY A 472 -25.09 -16.55 -32.51
N ARG A 473 -25.79 -15.73 -31.71
CA ARG A 473 -27.05 -15.09 -32.10
C ARG A 473 -26.84 -13.98 -33.14
N ARG A 474 -25.76 -13.20 -33.03
CA ARG A 474 -25.42 -12.14 -34.00
C ARG A 474 -25.00 -12.72 -35.34
N SER A 475 -24.27 -13.83 -35.37
CA SER A 475 -23.91 -14.54 -36.62
C SER A 475 -25.09 -15.25 -37.30
N GLY A 476 -26.23 -15.40 -36.60
CA GLY A 476 -27.44 -16.04 -37.12
C GLY A 476 -28.54 -15.06 -37.55
N GLN A 477 -28.33 -13.74 -37.45
CA GLN A 477 -29.22 -12.76 -38.06
C GLN A 477 -28.87 -12.63 -39.55
N PRO A 478 -29.83 -12.76 -40.48
CA PRO A 478 -29.57 -12.47 -41.88
C PRO A 478 -29.16 -11.00 -42.03
N ASP A 479 -28.20 -10.73 -42.92
CA ASP A 479 -27.84 -9.35 -43.27
C ASP A 479 -29.11 -8.57 -43.62
N PRO A 480 -29.26 -7.31 -43.15
CA PRO A 480 -30.40 -6.50 -43.53
C PRO A 480 -30.42 -6.38 -45.06
N PRO A 481 -31.61 -6.48 -45.70
CA PRO A 481 -31.68 -6.41 -47.15
C PRO A 481 -31.07 -5.10 -47.65
N GLY A 482 -30.32 -5.15 -48.75
CA GLY A 482 -29.35 -4.12 -49.18
C GLY A 482 -29.84 -2.67 -49.31
N TRP A 483 -31.16 -2.44 -49.25
CA TRP A 483 -31.77 -1.10 -49.19
C TRP A 483 -31.65 -0.42 -47.81
N PHE A 484 -31.31 -1.16 -46.74
CA PHE A 484 -31.10 -0.59 -45.40
C PHE A 484 -29.75 0.12 -45.21
N SER A 485 -28.79 -0.04 -46.15
CA SER A 485 -27.45 0.59 -46.08
C SER A 485 -27.43 2.10 -46.39
N TRP A 486 -28.55 2.66 -46.89
CA TRP A 486 -28.64 4.08 -47.24
C TRP A 486 -29.02 5.00 -46.07
N PHE A 487 -29.56 4.46 -44.97
CA PHE A 487 -30.08 5.29 -43.86
C PHE A 487 -29.11 5.48 -42.70
N TRP A 488 -28.05 4.69 -42.59
CA TRP A 488 -27.01 4.83 -41.57
C TRP A 488 -25.64 4.96 -42.23
N GLY A 489 -25.29 6.21 -42.55
CA GLY A 489 -23.96 6.57 -43.03
C GLY A 489 -22.88 6.23 -42.01
N SER A 490 -21.91 5.44 -42.46
CA SER A 490 -20.65 5.16 -41.80
C SER A 490 -19.81 6.43 -41.65
N SER A 491 -19.69 6.95 -40.43
CA SER A 491 -18.62 7.86 -40.04
C SER A 491 -17.41 7.06 -39.53
N SER A 492 -16.79 6.30 -40.43
CA SER A 492 -15.43 5.80 -40.25
C SER A 492 -14.48 6.77 -40.95
N SER A 493 -13.91 7.70 -40.20
CA SER A 493 -12.79 8.53 -40.64
C SER A 493 -11.52 7.68 -40.71
N ALA A 494 -11.27 7.07 -41.88
CA ALA A 494 -9.97 6.54 -42.24
C ALA A 494 -9.25 7.59 -43.11
N SER A 495 -8.09 7.99 -42.63
CA SER A 495 -7.11 8.90 -43.22
C SER A 495 -6.74 8.56 -44.66
N SER A 496 -6.80 9.56 -45.55
CA SER A 496 -6.22 9.51 -46.90
C SER A 496 -4.72 9.80 -46.86
N PRO A 497 -3.86 9.01 -47.52
CA PRO A 497 -2.48 9.38 -47.79
C PRO A 497 -2.41 10.26 -49.05
N THR A 498 -1.78 11.41 -48.91
CA THR A 498 -1.42 12.33 -50.00
C THR A 498 -0.43 11.66 -50.96
N LYS A 499 -0.86 11.42 -52.20
CA LYS A 499 0.04 11.18 -53.34
C LYS A 499 0.01 12.40 -54.26
N THR A 500 1.14 13.09 -54.26
CA THR A 500 1.59 14.09 -55.21
C THR A 500 1.44 13.61 -56.66
N GLN A 501 0.66 14.32 -57.46
CA GLN A 501 0.76 14.29 -58.92
C GLN A 501 1.66 15.43 -59.37
N GLY A 502 2.78 15.08 -60.00
CA GLY A 502 3.58 16.02 -60.78
C GLY A 502 2.97 16.23 -62.15
N THR A 503 2.82 17.49 -62.53
CA THR A 503 2.69 17.93 -63.92
C THR A 503 3.90 18.79 -64.23
N ALA A 504 4.67 18.39 -65.25
CA ALA A 504 5.82 19.11 -65.74
C ALA A 504 5.41 20.22 -66.73
N ALA A 505 6.21 21.29 -66.72
CA ALA A 505 6.75 22.05 -67.86
C ALA A 505 6.41 23.55 -67.97
N ALA A 506 7.45 24.27 -68.44
CA ALA A 506 7.60 25.67 -68.86
C ALA A 506 8.02 26.67 -67.76
N ASP A 507 9.32 26.90 -67.59
CA ASP A 507 10.16 27.92 -68.27
C ASP A 507 9.96 29.34 -67.71
N VAL A 508 11.04 29.93 -67.19
CA VAL A 508 11.59 31.24 -67.59
C VAL A 508 12.84 31.55 -66.74
N ARG A 509 13.92 31.81 -67.46
CA ARG A 509 15.22 32.35 -67.02
C ARG A 509 15.07 33.69 -66.29
N THR A 510 15.83 33.88 -65.21
CA THR A 510 17.00 34.79 -65.10
C THR A 510 17.54 34.73 -63.67
#